data_AF-A0AAU7A909-F1
#
_entry.id   AF-A0AAU7A909-F1
#
_cell.length_a   1.000
_cell.length_b   1.000
_cell.length_c   1.000
_cell.angle_alpha   90.00
_cell.angle_beta   90.00
_cell.angle_gamma   90.00
#
_symmetry.space_group_name_H-M   'P 1'
#
loop_
_entity.id
_entity.type
_entity.pdbx_description
1 polymer ?
#
loop_
_entity_poly.entity_id
_entity_poly.type
_entity_poly.pdbx_seq_one_letter_code
_entity_poly.pdbx_strand_id
1 'polypeptide(L)'
;MKRFFISKHPTFGSYKNPVAHKIEQSPYYFWWLALTLNKEYLALCAGASDCTKVEDSPLKQVFADFGEVRCDGDKYKAFANWWRRKANDTETMGEYLFSEPVAATKVMLVDDAEAAKQSADDVSSLLISIPKNLTRKQIDKALDNIFRKELSFERGRQTRNPARSNARYSLTKPAKAESLKSAFDIIEAEREALAIGKKLSNVQLADKVGLKVEISEATRAEQDGLAEYEIYLLSTTVSRKKKLAKTAIANAAKGIFP
;
A
#
# COMPACT_ATOMS: atom_id res chain seq x y z
N MET A 1 14.00 15.90 -6.28
CA MET A 1 13.31 16.22 -5.00
C MET A 1 12.83 14.90 -4.39
N LYS A 2 12.96 14.65 -3.08
CA LYS A 2 12.50 13.38 -2.48
C LYS A 2 10.96 13.33 -2.53
N ARG A 3 10.40 12.28 -3.14
CA ARG A 3 8.95 12.07 -3.21
C ARG A 3 8.38 11.81 -1.82
N PHE A 4 7.15 12.28 -1.60
CA PHE A 4 6.45 12.08 -0.34
C PHE A 4 5.54 10.86 -0.43
N PHE A 5 5.64 9.97 0.55
CA PHE A 5 4.81 8.77 0.68
C PHE A 5 4.06 8.83 2.00
N ILE A 6 2.75 8.56 1.96
CA ILE A 6 1.91 8.62 3.16
C ILE A 6 2.25 7.51 4.17
N SER A 7 2.65 6.35 3.67
CA SER A 7 3.13 5.22 4.48
C SER A 7 4.63 4.99 4.26
N LYS A 8 5.23 4.14 5.11
CA LYS A 8 6.65 3.83 5.02
C LYS A 8 6.96 3.19 3.65
N HIS A 9 7.72 3.90 2.82
CA HIS A 9 8.21 3.36 1.54
C HIS A 9 9.35 2.36 1.80
N PRO A 10 9.58 1.40 0.88
CA PRO A 10 10.61 0.40 1.08
C PRO A 10 12.00 1.02 1.06
N THR A 11 12.87 0.53 1.92
CA THR A 11 14.31 0.80 1.83
C THR A 11 15.03 -0.51 1.56
N PHE A 12 15.97 -0.50 0.64
CA PHE A 12 16.54 -1.75 0.10
C PHE A 12 17.89 -2.10 0.72
N GLY A 13 18.60 -1.13 1.32
CA GLY A 13 20.01 -1.32 1.66
C GLY A 13 20.84 -1.42 0.37
N SER A 14 21.36 -2.61 0.05
CA SER A 14 22.01 -2.86 -1.23
C SER A 14 21.01 -3.33 -2.28
N TYR A 15 21.06 -2.78 -3.48
CA TYR A 15 20.21 -3.24 -4.57
C TYR A 15 20.61 -4.61 -5.13
N LYS A 16 21.89 -4.97 -4.99
CA LYS A 16 22.38 -6.30 -5.39
C LYS A 16 21.89 -7.38 -4.45
N ASN A 17 21.86 -7.07 -3.14
CA ASN A 17 21.44 -7.94 -2.05
C ASN A 17 20.48 -7.18 -1.13
N PRO A 18 19.19 -7.07 -1.50
CA PRO A 18 18.24 -6.29 -0.73
C PRO A 18 17.97 -6.90 0.65
N VAL A 19 17.76 -6.04 1.64
CA VAL A 19 17.57 -6.48 3.04
C VAL A 19 16.09 -6.69 3.33
N ALA A 20 15.68 -7.95 3.53
CA ALA A 20 14.29 -8.37 3.72
C ALA A 20 13.52 -7.52 4.76
N HIS A 21 14.04 -7.42 5.99
CA HIS A 21 13.34 -6.70 7.07
C HIS A 21 13.09 -5.22 6.78
N LYS A 22 13.88 -4.59 5.91
CA LYS A 22 13.70 -3.17 5.53
C LYS A 22 12.60 -2.99 4.48
N ILE A 23 12.43 -3.99 3.62
CA ILE A 23 11.40 -4.04 2.57
C ILE A 23 10.05 -4.40 3.19
N GLU A 24 10.03 -5.40 4.06
CA GLU A 24 8.84 -5.90 4.75
C GLU A 24 8.23 -4.89 5.73
N GLN A 25 8.94 -3.81 6.06
CA GLN A 25 8.37 -2.70 6.82
C GLN A 25 7.49 -1.78 5.95
N SER A 26 7.48 -1.98 4.63
CA SER A 26 6.66 -1.21 3.71
C SER A 26 5.38 -1.96 3.34
N PRO A 27 4.19 -1.36 3.52
CA PRO A 27 2.94 -1.97 3.04
C PRO A 27 2.90 -2.11 1.51
N TYR A 28 3.62 -1.26 0.77
CA TYR A 28 3.65 -1.31 -0.69
C TYR A 28 4.35 -2.57 -1.22
N TYR A 29 5.28 -3.15 -0.46
CA TYR A 29 5.85 -4.46 -0.77
C TYR A 29 4.78 -5.55 -0.74
N PHE A 30 3.91 -5.55 0.27
CA PHE A 30 2.83 -6.53 0.37
C PHE A 30 1.77 -6.32 -0.70
N TRP A 31 1.56 -5.09 -1.17
CA TRP A 31 0.70 -4.84 -2.33
C TRP A 31 1.26 -5.52 -3.57
N TRP A 32 2.54 -5.30 -3.87
CA TRP A 32 3.20 -5.97 -4.99
C TRP A 32 3.16 -7.50 -4.84
N LEU A 33 3.48 -8.03 -3.66
CA LEU A 33 3.44 -9.46 -3.35
C LEU A 33 2.02 -10.04 -3.51
N ALA A 34 0.98 -9.26 -3.20
CA ALA A 34 -0.40 -9.67 -3.40
C ALA A 34 -0.73 -9.92 -4.88
N LEU A 35 -0.20 -9.07 -5.78
CA LEU A 35 -0.35 -9.24 -7.22
C LEU A 35 0.43 -10.46 -7.74
N THR A 36 1.65 -10.71 -7.23
CA THR A 36 2.42 -11.91 -7.60
C THR A 36 1.74 -13.21 -7.16
N LEU A 37 0.82 -13.12 -6.19
CA LEU A 37 0.05 -14.24 -5.69
C LEU A 37 -1.37 -14.32 -6.30
N ASN A 38 -1.79 -13.36 -7.11
CA ASN A 38 -3.13 -13.33 -7.70
C ASN A 38 -3.17 -14.11 -9.03
N LYS A 39 -3.97 -15.19 -9.10
CA LYS A 39 -4.03 -16.07 -10.27
C LYS A 39 -4.52 -15.36 -11.54
N GLU A 40 -5.51 -14.49 -11.43
CA GLU A 40 -6.07 -13.75 -12.56
C GLU A 40 -5.06 -12.75 -13.11
N TYR A 41 -4.36 -12.04 -12.21
CA TYR A 41 -3.27 -11.13 -12.58
C TYR A 41 -2.11 -11.86 -13.26
N LEU A 42 -1.71 -13.03 -12.75
CA LEU A 42 -0.66 -13.84 -13.34
C LEU A 42 -1.05 -14.39 -14.72
N ALA A 43 -2.33 -14.71 -14.94
CA ALA A 43 -2.82 -15.13 -16.25
C ALA A 43 -2.69 -14.00 -17.30
N LEU A 44 -2.94 -12.75 -16.92
CA LEU A 44 -2.67 -11.57 -17.76
C LEU A 44 -1.18 -11.43 -18.06
N CYS A 45 -0.31 -11.60 -17.05
CA CYS A 45 1.15 -11.57 -17.25
C CYS A 45 1.63 -12.63 -18.24
N ALA A 46 1.00 -13.81 -18.25
CA ALA A 46 1.35 -14.92 -19.15
C ALA A 46 0.84 -14.75 -20.58
N GLY A 47 0.06 -13.70 -20.89
CA GLY A 47 -0.63 -13.58 -22.17
C GLY A 47 -1.68 -14.68 -22.41
N ALA A 48 -2.03 -15.44 -21.37
CA ALA A 48 -2.94 -16.57 -21.43
C ALA A 48 -4.42 -16.14 -21.43
N SER A 49 -4.69 -14.85 -21.26
CA SER A 49 -6.02 -14.27 -21.40
C SER A 49 -6.30 -13.93 -22.86
N ASP A 50 -7.35 -14.54 -23.41
CA ASP A 50 -8.12 -13.99 -24.51
C ASP A 50 -8.69 -12.63 -24.04
N CYS A 51 -7.91 -11.56 -24.26
CA CYS A 51 -8.09 -10.19 -23.73
C CYS A 51 -9.47 -9.57 -24.05
N THR A 52 -10.21 -10.25 -24.90
CA THR A 52 -11.47 -9.94 -25.55
C THR A 52 -12.69 -10.18 -24.65
N LYS A 53 -12.58 -10.88 -23.51
CA LYS A 53 -13.73 -11.20 -22.63
C LYS A 53 -13.78 -10.52 -21.26
N VAL A 54 -12.75 -9.75 -20.91
CA VAL A 54 -12.76 -8.93 -19.70
C VAL A 54 -13.15 -7.52 -20.13
N GLU A 55 -14.43 -7.20 -20.17
CA GLU A 55 -14.90 -5.79 -20.25
C GLU A 55 -14.17 -4.93 -19.21
N ASP A 56 -14.09 -3.62 -19.44
CA ASP A 56 -13.37 -2.62 -18.61
C ASP A 56 -13.43 -2.91 -17.11
N SER A 57 -12.45 -3.70 -16.64
CA SER A 57 -12.41 -4.16 -15.27
C SER A 57 -11.26 -3.48 -14.55
N PRO A 58 -11.39 -3.25 -13.23
CA PRO A 58 -10.30 -2.74 -12.41
C PRO A 58 -8.98 -3.51 -12.59
N LEU A 59 -9.06 -4.81 -12.88
CA LEU A 59 -7.89 -5.66 -13.12
C LEU A 59 -7.08 -5.24 -14.36
N LYS A 60 -7.74 -4.83 -15.45
CA LYS A 60 -7.04 -4.33 -16.65
C LYS A 60 -6.30 -3.02 -16.36
N GLN A 61 -6.93 -2.12 -15.61
CA GLN A 61 -6.29 -0.86 -15.21
C GLN A 61 -5.07 -1.13 -14.31
N VAL A 62 -5.23 -1.99 -13.30
CA VAL A 62 -4.10 -2.37 -12.43
C VAL A 62 -2.98 -3.00 -13.25
N PHE A 63 -3.28 -3.87 -14.22
CA PHE A 63 -2.27 -4.46 -15.09
C PHE A 63 -1.59 -3.42 -15.99
N ALA A 64 -2.33 -2.46 -16.55
CA ALA A 64 -1.76 -1.37 -17.33
C ALA A 64 -0.81 -0.50 -16.51
N ASP A 65 -1.15 -0.23 -15.24
CA ASP A 65 -0.36 0.62 -14.35
C ASP A 65 0.84 -0.10 -13.74
N PHE A 66 0.67 -1.34 -13.26
CA PHE A 66 1.73 -2.10 -12.58
C PHE A 66 2.62 -2.90 -13.55
N GLY A 67 2.05 -3.29 -14.70
CA GLY A 67 2.69 -4.14 -15.69
C GLY A 67 3.06 -5.53 -15.14
N GLU A 68 4.11 -6.11 -15.69
CA GLU A 68 4.58 -7.41 -15.22
C GLU A 68 5.22 -7.32 -13.83
N VAL A 69 4.71 -8.14 -12.90
CA VAL A 69 5.16 -8.24 -11.50
C VAL A 69 5.71 -9.63 -11.15
N ARG A 70 5.75 -10.56 -12.11
CA ARG A 70 6.19 -11.94 -11.89
C ARG A 70 7.61 -11.98 -11.32
N CYS A 71 7.85 -12.96 -10.46
CA CYS A 71 9.11 -13.15 -9.78
C CYS A 71 9.59 -14.59 -9.97
N ASP A 72 10.68 -14.75 -10.71
CA ASP A 72 11.45 -15.99 -10.74
C ASP A 72 12.67 -15.83 -9.81
N GLY A 73 12.65 -16.54 -8.68
CA GLY A 73 13.73 -16.51 -7.69
C GLY A 73 13.48 -15.56 -6.50
N ASP A 74 14.44 -14.69 -6.19
CA ASP A 74 14.42 -13.85 -4.99
C ASP A 74 13.38 -12.73 -5.09
N LYS A 75 12.30 -12.84 -4.29
CA LYS A 75 11.20 -11.89 -4.24
C LYS A 75 11.59 -10.47 -3.83
N TYR A 76 12.60 -10.31 -2.97
CA TYR A 76 13.07 -8.99 -2.54
C TYR A 76 13.85 -8.30 -3.65
N LYS A 77 14.65 -9.06 -4.40
CA LYS A 77 15.35 -8.55 -5.59
C LYS A 77 14.39 -8.23 -6.72
N ALA A 78 13.41 -9.09 -6.98
CA ALA A 78 12.36 -8.83 -7.96
C ALA A 78 11.57 -7.57 -7.63
N PHE A 79 11.13 -7.41 -6.38
CA PHE A 79 10.46 -6.20 -5.92
C PHE A 79 11.35 -4.96 -6.04
N ALA A 80 12.61 -5.03 -5.63
CA ALA A 80 13.54 -3.90 -5.73
C ALA A 80 13.78 -3.45 -7.17
N ASN A 81 13.80 -4.40 -8.12
CA ASN A 81 13.91 -4.09 -9.53
C ASN A 81 12.61 -3.50 -10.09
N TRP A 82 11.46 -4.11 -9.78
CA TRP A 82 10.15 -3.62 -10.19
C TRP A 82 9.91 -2.19 -9.66
N TRP A 83 10.13 -1.95 -8.38
CA TRP A 83 9.93 -0.65 -7.71
C TRP A 83 10.70 0.48 -8.38
N ARG A 84 11.92 0.18 -8.88
CA ARG A 84 12.83 1.15 -9.49
C ARG A 84 12.79 1.19 -11.01
N ARG A 85 12.00 0.32 -11.65
CA ARG A 85 11.79 0.39 -13.10
C ARG A 85 11.23 1.77 -13.43
N LYS A 86 11.64 2.34 -14.56
CA LYS A 86 11.07 3.61 -15.03
C LYS A 86 9.59 3.41 -15.33
N ALA A 87 8.74 4.28 -14.77
CA ALA A 87 7.34 4.39 -15.16
C ALA A 87 7.18 5.42 -16.28
N ASN A 88 7.96 6.50 -16.21
CA ASN A 88 8.09 7.53 -17.23
C ASN A 88 9.52 8.12 -17.15
N ASP A 89 9.77 9.23 -17.86
CA ASP A 89 11.10 9.85 -17.92
C ASP A 89 11.59 10.42 -16.59
N THR A 90 10.69 10.68 -15.65
CA THR A 90 10.99 11.39 -14.40
C THR A 90 10.79 10.54 -13.14
N GLU A 91 9.99 9.48 -13.20
CA GLU A 91 9.57 8.69 -12.04
C GLU A 91 9.85 7.19 -12.20
N THR A 92 10.17 6.56 -11.07
CA THR A 92 10.15 5.11 -10.94
C THR A 92 8.72 4.58 -10.69
N MET A 93 8.47 3.29 -10.92
CA MET A 93 7.18 2.64 -10.65
C MET A 93 6.66 2.93 -9.25
N GLY A 94 7.52 2.79 -8.24
CA GLY A 94 7.14 3.02 -6.85
C GLY A 94 6.70 4.46 -6.58
N GLU A 95 7.39 5.43 -7.17
CA GLU A 95 7.05 6.85 -7.07
C GLU A 95 5.76 7.16 -7.82
N TYR A 96 5.66 6.73 -9.08
CA TYR A 96 4.51 6.98 -9.94
C TYR A 96 3.21 6.45 -9.34
N LEU A 97 3.25 5.24 -8.75
CA LEU A 97 2.05 4.58 -8.24
C LEU A 97 1.68 5.02 -6.82
N PHE A 98 2.66 5.16 -5.92
CA PHE A 98 2.40 5.21 -4.47
C PHE A 98 2.83 6.50 -3.79
N SER A 99 3.58 7.38 -4.46
CA SER A 99 3.88 8.68 -3.89
C SER A 99 2.73 9.64 -4.13
N GLU A 100 2.59 10.62 -3.23
CA GLU A 100 1.73 11.75 -3.52
C GLU A 100 2.21 12.42 -4.82
N PRO A 101 1.28 12.95 -5.63
CA PRO A 101 1.63 13.83 -6.74
C PRO A 101 2.61 14.90 -6.25
N VAL A 102 3.44 15.44 -7.16
CA VAL A 102 4.22 16.64 -6.87
C VAL A 102 3.28 17.85 -6.82
N ALA A 103 2.25 17.79 -5.97
CA ALA A 103 1.56 18.98 -5.54
C ALA A 103 2.59 19.89 -4.88
N ALA A 104 2.45 21.18 -5.08
CA ALA A 104 3.26 22.18 -4.42
C ALA A 104 3.18 21.96 -2.90
N THR A 105 4.19 21.31 -2.32
CA THR A 105 4.29 20.96 -0.89
C THR A 105 4.51 22.20 0.00
N LYS A 106 4.49 23.38 -0.62
CA LYS A 106 4.60 24.68 0.00
C LYS A 106 3.69 25.65 -0.74
N VAL A 107 3.20 26.66 -0.04
CA VAL A 107 2.60 27.83 -0.69
C VAL A 107 3.69 28.49 -1.54
N MET A 108 3.41 28.72 -2.82
CA MET A 108 4.35 29.32 -3.77
C MET A 108 3.72 30.54 -4.42
N LEU A 109 4.55 31.52 -4.77
CA LEU A 109 4.19 32.55 -5.74
C LEU A 109 4.25 31.90 -7.13
N VAL A 110 3.18 32.03 -7.90
CA VAL A 110 3.15 31.70 -9.32
C VAL A 110 3.37 33.01 -10.08
N ASP A 111 4.52 33.14 -10.74
CA ASP A 111 4.95 34.37 -11.42
C ASP A 111 4.95 34.25 -12.95
N ASP A 112 4.72 33.06 -13.51
CA ASP A 112 4.58 32.81 -14.94
C ASP A 112 3.16 32.34 -15.35
N ALA A 113 2.77 32.66 -16.58
CA ALA A 113 1.42 32.43 -17.09
C ALA A 113 1.13 30.95 -17.42
N GLU A 114 2.14 30.13 -17.69
CA GLU A 114 1.97 28.71 -18.00
C GLU A 114 1.72 27.90 -16.73
N ALA A 115 2.50 28.15 -15.68
CA ALA A 115 2.28 27.57 -14.36
C ALA A 115 0.95 28.00 -13.73
N ALA A 116 0.48 29.22 -14.02
CA ALA A 116 -0.85 29.66 -13.58
C ALA A 116 -1.97 28.84 -14.23
N LYS A 117 -1.87 28.55 -15.54
CA LYS A 117 -2.84 27.67 -16.23
C LYS A 117 -2.79 26.25 -15.66
N GLN A 118 -1.59 25.71 -15.50
CA GLN A 118 -1.44 24.35 -14.96
C GLN A 118 -1.99 24.22 -13.54
N SER A 119 -1.82 25.24 -12.69
CA SER A 119 -2.38 25.26 -11.34
C SER A 119 -3.91 25.42 -11.34
N ALA A 120 -4.47 26.16 -12.31
CA ALA A 120 -5.92 26.33 -12.41
C ALA A 120 -6.64 25.02 -12.77
N ASP A 121 -6.00 24.15 -13.56
CA ASP A 121 -6.54 22.85 -13.96
C ASP A 121 -6.23 21.71 -12.96
N ASP A 122 -5.32 21.94 -12.00
CA ASP A 122 -4.94 20.96 -10.99
C ASP A 122 -5.95 20.93 -9.83
N VAL A 123 -6.78 19.87 -9.81
CA VAL A 123 -7.77 19.56 -8.77
C VAL A 123 -7.17 19.51 -7.36
N SER A 124 -5.87 19.25 -7.23
CA SER A 124 -5.18 19.18 -5.95
C SER A 124 -4.65 20.54 -5.43
N SER A 125 -4.89 21.62 -6.17
CA SER A 125 -4.41 22.96 -5.85
C SER A 125 -5.53 24.00 -5.86
N LEU A 126 -5.32 25.12 -5.17
CA LEU A 126 -6.25 26.25 -5.15
C LEU A 126 -5.52 27.51 -5.61
N LEU A 127 -5.89 28.02 -6.78
CA LEU A 127 -5.36 29.27 -7.31
C LEU A 127 -6.15 30.47 -6.78
N ILE A 128 -5.48 31.41 -6.11
CA ILE A 128 -6.10 32.62 -5.55
C ILE A 128 -5.42 33.86 -6.14
N SER A 129 -6.21 34.75 -6.74
CA SER A 129 -5.75 36.07 -7.18
C SER A 129 -5.83 37.07 -6.03
N ILE A 130 -4.71 37.71 -5.69
CA ILE A 130 -4.63 38.71 -4.61
C ILE A 130 -4.28 40.08 -5.21
N PRO A 131 -5.24 41.02 -5.29
CA PRO A 131 -4.96 42.38 -5.74
C PRO A 131 -3.98 43.11 -4.80
N LYS A 132 -2.95 43.73 -5.37
CA LYS A 132 -1.87 44.40 -4.61
C LYS A 132 -2.31 45.65 -3.83
N ASN A 133 -3.48 46.20 -4.14
CA ASN A 133 -4.04 47.38 -3.50
C ASN A 133 -4.79 47.09 -2.18
N LEU A 134 -4.93 45.82 -1.80
CA LEU A 134 -5.61 45.43 -0.56
C LEU A 134 -4.67 45.50 0.65
N THR A 135 -5.25 45.85 1.80
CA THR A 135 -4.52 45.75 3.07
C THR A 135 -4.36 44.29 3.51
N ARG A 136 -3.30 44.00 4.27
CA ARG A 136 -3.05 42.65 4.80
C ARG A 136 -4.26 42.07 5.55
N LYS A 137 -4.91 42.89 6.38
CA LYS A 137 -6.11 42.51 7.13
C LYS A 137 -7.28 42.09 6.23
N GLN A 138 -7.48 42.78 5.11
CA GLN A 138 -8.51 42.42 4.13
C GLN A 138 -8.16 41.10 3.43
N ILE A 139 -6.89 40.90 3.08
CA ILE A 139 -6.39 39.67 2.45
C ILE A 139 -6.60 38.48 3.39
N ASP A 140 -6.15 38.56 4.64
CA ASP A 140 -6.28 37.45 5.60
C ASP A 140 -7.76 37.07 5.82
N LYS A 141 -8.66 38.05 5.96
CA LYS A 141 -10.11 37.79 6.10
C LYS A 141 -10.70 37.13 4.85
N ALA A 142 -10.26 37.53 3.66
CA ALA A 142 -10.71 36.93 2.41
C ALA A 142 -10.20 35.49 2.26
N LEU A 143 -8.93 35.25 2.57
CA LEU A 143 -8.33 33.91 2.57
C LEU A 143 -9.05 33.00 3.56
N ASP A 144 -9.31 33.43 4.80
CA ASP A 144 -10.05 32.64 5.78
C ASP A 144 -11.44 32.21 5.28
N ASN A 145 -12.14 33.10 4.58
CA ASN A 145 -13.46 32.78 4.01
C ASN A 145 -13.38 31.79 2.85
N ILE A 146 -12.38 31.91 1.98
CA ILE A 146 -12.13 30.96 0.89
C ILE A 146 -11.74 29.60 1.48
N PHE A 147 -10.80 29.60 2.41
CA PHE A 147 -10.33 28.42 3.13
C PHE A 147 -11.46 27.66 3.82
N ARG A 148 -12.42 28.34 4.48
CA ARG A 148 -13.58 27.67 5.08
C ARG A 148 -14.51 26.99 4.06
N LYS A 149 -14.55 27.47 2.81
CA LYS A 149 -15.43 26.94 1.76
C LYS A 149 -14.76 25.82 0.98
N GLU A 150 -13.52 26.05 0.58
CA GLU A 150 -12.79 25.19 -0.35
C GLU A 150 -11.94 24.13 0.37
N LEU A 151 -11.62 24.31 1.66
CA LEU A 151 -10.72 23.43 2.39
C LEU A 151 -11.34 22.96 3.72
N SER A 152 -11.29 21.66 3.97
CA SER A 152 -11.66 21.08 5.25
C SER A 152 -10.44 20.99 6.17
N PHE A 153 -10.24 22.00 7.01
CA PHE A 153 -9.20 21.94 8.05
C PHE A 153 -9.72 21.16 9.25
N GLU A 154 -9.28 19.91 9.39
CA GLU A 154 -9.50 19.18 10.64
C GLU A 154 -8.57 19.70 11.75
N ARG A 155 -9.16 19.98 12.93
CA ARG A 155 -8.41 20.37 14.13
C ARG A 155 -7.69 19.18 14.73
N GLY A 156 -6.39 19.29 14.96
CA GLY A 156 -5.58 18.32 15.68
C GLY A 156 -4.28 17.92 14.96
N ARG A 157 -3.46 17.06 15.60
CA ARG A 157 -2.28 16.48 14.95
C ARG A 157 -2.76 15.59 13.81
N GLN A 158 -2.52 15.99 12.57
CA GLN A 158 -2.83 15.16 11.41
C GLN A 158 -1.94 13.91 11.45
N THR A 159 -2.49 12.81 11.96
CA THR A 159 -1.94 11.48 11.71
C THR A 159 -2.03 11.24 10.21
N ARG A 160 -0.94 10.74 9.61
CA ARG A 160 -0.89 10.36 8.19
C ARG A 160 -2.00 9.35 7.90
N ASN A 161 -3.13 9.82 7.38
CA ASN A 161 -4.29 9.00 7.07
C ASN A 161 -4.23 8.62 5.59
N PRO A 162 -3.95 7.34 5.25
CA PRO A 162 -3.87 6.91 3.86
C PRO A 162 -5.10 7.22 3.01
N ALA A 163 -6.28 7.35 3.63
CA ALA A 163 -7.51 7.75 2.94
C ALA A 163 -7.50 9.18 2.38
N ARG A 164 -6.52 10.02 2.76
CA ARG A 164 -6.29 11.37 2.20
C ARG A 164 -5.20 11.43 1.13
N SER A 165 -4.66 10.28 0.77
CA SER A 165 -3.63 10.21 -0.26
C SER A 165 -4.25 10.46 -1.63
N ASN A 166 -3.59 11.31 -2.41
CA ASN A 166 -3.85 11.54 -3.82
C ASN A 166 -2.92 10.71 -4.71
N ALA A 167 -2.18 9.75 -4.15
CA ALA A 167 -1.41 8.78 -4.93
C ALA A 167 -2.36 7.97 -5.83
N ARG A 168 -1.86 7.52 -6.99
CA ARG A 168 -2.64 6.68 -7.92
C ARG A 168 -3.20 5.44 -7.24
N TYR A 169 -2.41 4.85 -6.34
CA TYR A 169 -2.80 3.74 -5.50
C TYR A 169 -2.49 4.09 -4.03
N SER A 170 -3.54 4.22 -3.24
CA SER A 170 -3.46 4.52 -1.81
C SER A 170 -3.97 3.37 -0.95
N LEU A 171 -3.47 3.28 0.28
CA LEU A 171 -3.98 2.30 1.23
C LEU A 171 -5.34 2.79 1.73
N THR A 172 -6.27 1.86 1.91
CA THR A 172 -7.61 2.17 2.44
C THR A 172 -7.60 2.57 3.91
N LYS A 173 -6.58 2.15 4.65
CA LYS A 173 -6.39 2.43 6.08
C LYS A 173 -4.90 2.35 6.45
N PRO A 174 -4.52 2.82 7.65
CA PRO A 174 -3.16 2.63 8.14
C PRO A 174 -2.79 1.14 8.23
N ALA A 175 -1.84 0.72 7.40
CA ALA A 175 -1.36 -0.66 7.38
C ALA A 175 -0.36 -0.93 8.51
N LYS A 176 -0.56 -2.05 9.22
CA LYS A 176 0.43 -2.60 10.16
C LYS A 176 1.30 -3.60 9.42
N ALA A 177 2.52 -3.20 9.06
CA ALA A 177 3.43 -4.01 8.25
C ALA A 177 3.69 -5.41 8.83
N GLU A 178 3.89 -5.52 10.15
CA GLU A 178 4.04 -6.80 10.84
C GLU A 178 2.80 -7.71 10.68
N SER A 179 1.60 -7.12 10.74
CA SER A 179 0.38 -7.89 10.56
C SER A 179 0.23 -8.42 9.14
N LEU A 180 0.63 -7.63 8.14
CA LEU A 180 0.68 -8.05 6.74
C LEU A 180 1.74 -9.13 6.56
N LYS A 181 2.96 -8.94 7.09
CA LYS A 181 4.04 -9.93 7.07
C LYS A 181 3.57 -11.29 7.54
N SER A 182 3.04 -11.39 8.77
CA SER A 182 2.55 -12.67 9.30
C SER A 182 1.43 -13.27 8.43
N ALA A 183 0.59 -12.45 7.81
CA ALA A 183 -0.50 -12.93 6.96
C ALA A 183 0.01 -13.49 5.62
N PHE A 184 0.98 -12.82 4.99
CA PHE A 184 1.58 -13.28 3.74
C PHE A 184 2.50 -14.48 3.96
N ASP A 185 3.30 -14.50 5.03
CA ASP A 185 4.14 -15.65 5.39
C ASP A 185 3.31 -16.94 5.51
N ILE A 186 2.11 -16.87 6.12
CA ILE A 186 1.19 -18.02 6.24
C ILE A 186 0.68 -18.50 4.87
N ILE A 187 0.31 -17.57 3.97
CA ILE A 187 -0.21 -17.94 2.64
C ILE A 187 0.89 -18.51 1.75
N GLU A 188 2.10 -17.95 1.80
CA GLU A 188 3.26 -18.50 1.09
C GLU A 188 3.57 -19.92 1.62
N ALA A 189 3.64 -20.10 2.94
CA ALA A 189 3.87 -21.40 3.57
C ALA A 189 2.78 -22.44 3.20
N GLU A 190 1.51 -22.01 3.13
CA GLU A 190 0.38 -22.85 2.70
C GLU A 190 0.52 -23.25 1.23
N ARG A 191 0.90 -22.32 0.34
CA ARG A 191 1.10 -22.59 -1.09
C ARG A 191 2.28 -23.52 -1.35
N GLU A 192 3.41 -23.31 -0.68
CA GLU A 192 4.57 -24.18 -0.76
C GLU A 192 4.22 -25.62 -0.35
N ALA A 193 3.47 -25.78 0.75
CA ALA A 193 3.03 -27.08 1.20
C ALA A 193 2.11 -27.75 0.17
N LEU A 194 1.15 -27.00 -0.37
CA LEU A 194 0.24 -27.51 -1.41
C LEU A 194 0.98 -27.89 -2.70
N ALA A 195 2.04 -27.15 -3.08
CA ALA A 195 2.85 -27.44 -4.26
C ALA A 195 3.57 -28.80 -4.16
N ILE A 196 3.91 -29.25 -2.94
CA ILE A 196 4.47 -30.59 -2.67
C ILE A 196 3.40 -31.62 -2.27
N GLY A 197 2.11 -31.32 -2.51
CA GLY A 197 1.00 -32.22 -2.22
C GLY A 197 0.66 -32.37 -0.73
N LYS A 198 1.21 -31.52 0.15
CA LYS A 198 0.95 -31.55 1.59
C LYS A 198 -0.10 -30.52 2.00
N LYS A 199 -1.02 -30.91 2.88
CA LYS A 199 -1.97 -30.00 3.52
C LYS A 199 -1.59 -29.82 4.99
N LEU A 200 -1.11 -28.63 5.33
CA LEU A 200 -0.75 -28.30 6.71
C LEU A 200 -1.96 -27.81 7.50
N SER A 201 -2.06 -28.22 8.76
CA SER A 201 -3.02 -27.66 9.71
C SER A 201 -2.66 -26.21 10.07
N ASN A 202 -3.59 -25.48 10.68
CA ASN A 202 -3.31 -24.11 11.11
C ASN A 202 -2.16 -24.04 12.13
N VAL A 203 -2.07 -25.02 13.04
CA VAL A 203 -0.98 -25.11 14.03
C VAL A 203 0.35 -25.33 13.33
N GLN A 204 0.42 -26.29 12.39
CA GLN A 204 1.63 -26.55 11.62
C GLN A 204 2.07 -25.34 10.79
N LEU A 205 1.13 -24.56 10.26
CA LEU A 205 1.43 -23.31 9.56
C LEU A 205 1.98 -22.25 10.50
N ALA A 206 1.40 -22.12 11.70
CA ALA A 206 1.91 -21.21 12.72
C ALA A 206 3.33 -21.56 13.14
N ASP A 207 3.61 -22.84 13.38
CA ASP A 207 4.95 -23.33 13.72
C ASP A 207 5.94 -23.04 12.60
N LYS A 208 5.56 -23.31 11.34
CA LYS A 208 6.42 -23.07 10.17
C LYS A 208 6.80 -21.59 10.00
N VAL A 209 5.91 -20.66 10.37
CA VAL A 209 6.17 -19.20 10.27
C VAL A 209 6.63 -18.56 11.59
N GLY A 210 6.76 -19.36 12.65
CA GLY A 210 7.13 -18.87 13.98
C GLY A 210 6.08 -17.95 14.64
N LEU A 211 4.80 -18.10 14.28
CA LEU A 211 3.72 -17.33 14.90
C LEU A 211 3.45 -17.87 16.31
N LYS A 212 3.43 -16.97 17.29
CA LYS A 212 3.06 -17.26 18.68
C LYS A 212 1.87 -16.43 19.10
N VAL A 213 1.08 -16.95 20.04
CA VAL A 213 -0.01 -16.20 20.67
C VAL A 213 0.39 -15.87 22.10
N GLU A 214 0.13 -14.64 22.52
CA GLU A 214 0.33 -14.23 23.91
C GLU A 214 -0.95 -14.50 24.70
N ILE A 215 -0.80 -15.14 25.85
CA ILE A 215 -1.88 -15.41 26.80
C ILE A 215 -1.54 -14.62 28.06
N SER A 216 -2.49 -13.80 28.53
CA SER A 216 -2.31 -12.98 29.73
C SER A 216 -2.15 -13.84 30.99
N GLU A 217 -1.44 -13.33 32.00
CA GLU A 217 -1.25 -14.04 33.27
C GLU A 217 -2.57 -14.33 33.98
N ALA A 218 -3.53 -13.40 33.92
CA ALA A 218 -4.88 -13.59 34.46
C ALA A 218 -5.59 -14.77 33.77
N THR A 219 -5.55 -14.82 32.43
CA THR A 219 -6.12 -15.95 31.67
C THR A 219 -5.39 -17.26 31.96
N ARG A 220 -4.07 -17.22 32.23
CA ARG A 220 -3.31 -18.43 32.59
C ARG A 220 -3.72 -19.01 33.95
N ALA A 221 -4.12 -18.16 34.90
CA ALA A 221 -4.50 -18.58 36.24
C ALA A 221 -5.93 -19.18 36.29
N GLU A 222 -6.80 -18.77 35.38
CA GLU A 222 -8.23 -19.15 35.38
C GLU A 222 -8.56 -20.31 34.42
N GLN A 223 -7.73 -20.54 33.40
CA GLN A 223 -8.07 -21.46 32.32
C GLN A 223 -7.55 -22.88 32.59
N ASP A 224 -8.46 -23.81 32.87
CA ASP A 224 -8.17 -25.25 32.80
C ASP A 224 -7.87 -25.66 31.34
N GLY A 225 -6.81 -26.45 31.11
CA GLY A 225 -6.43 -26.88 29.75
C GLY A 225 -5.76 -25.80 28.91
N LEU A 226 -4.71 -25.16 29.44
CA LEU A 226 -3.99 -24.07 28.75
C LEU A 226 -3.46 -24.45 27.38
N ALA A 227 -3.01 -25.70 27.20
CA ALA A 227 -2.45 -26.17 25.93
C ALA A 227 -3.52 -26.21 24.83
N GLU A 228 -4.71 -26.75 25.13
CA GLU A 228 -5.84 -26.78 24.20
C GLU A 228 -6.31 -25.35 23.86
N TYR A 229 -6.35 -24.46 24.84
CA TYR A 229 -6.70 -23.06 24.64
C TYR A 229 -5.68 -22.32 23.77
N GLU A 230 -4.39 -22.56 23.96
CA GLU A 230 -3.31 -22.00 23.13
C GLU A 230 -3.44 -22.46 21.68
N ILE A 231 -3.66 -23.76 21.46
CA ILE A 231 -3.90 -24.34 20.13
C ILE A 231 -5.11 -23.68 19.46
N TYR A 232 -6.20 -23.48 20.19
CA TYR A 232 -7.39 -22.81 19.69
C TYR A 232 -7.13 -21.35 19.28
N LEU A 233 -6.44 -20.58 20.14
CA LEU A 233 -6.06 -19.20 19.86
C LEU A 233 -5.15 -19.10 18.64
N LEU A 234 -4.17 -20.00 18.53
CA LEU A 234 -3.25 -20.07 17.42
C LEU A 234 -4.00 -20.36 16.11
N SER A 235 -4.87 -21.37 16.12
CA SER A 235 -5.70 -21.73 14.96
C SER A 235 -6.62 -20.59 14.52
N THR A 236 -7.24 -19.91 15.48
CA THR A 236 -8.11 -18.75 15.23
C THR A 236 -7.30 -17.59 14.64
N THR A 237 -6.11 -17.32 15.17
CA THR A 237 -5.23 -16.25 14.69
C THR A 237 -4.77 -16.52 13.27
N VAL A 238 -4.33 -17.75 12.96
CA VAL A 238 -3.95 -18.17 11.60
C VAL A 238 -5.13 -18.00 10.65
N SER A 239 -6.33 -18.39 11.05
CA SER A 239 -7.53 -18.25 10.21
C SER A 239 -7.83 -16.79 9.87
N ARG A 240 -7.72 -15.87 10.84
CA ARG A 240 -7.88 -14.43 10.63
C ARG A 240 -6.81 -13.86 9.69
N LYS A 241 -5.55 -14.28 9.87
CA LYS A 241 -4.43 -13.86 9.02
C LYS A 241 -4.57 -14.39 7.58
N LYS A 242 -4.98 -15.64 7.39
CA LYS A 242 -5.34 -16.19 6.07
C LYS A 242 -6.41 -15.36 5.39
N LYS A 243 -7.49 -15.02 6.12
CA LYS A 243 -8.55 -14.16 5.59
C LYS A 243 -8.01 -12.81 5.16
N LEU A 244 -7.20 -12.16 6.00
CA LEU A 244 -6.55 -10.88 5.68
C LEU A 244 -5.75 -10.95 4.38
N ALA A 245 -4.85 -11.94 4.24
CA ALA A 245 -4.02 -12.07 3.05
C ALA A 245 -4.84 -12.44 1.80
N LYS A 246 -5.81 -13.36 1.90
CA LYS A 246 -6.70 -13.70 0.76
C LYS A 246 -7.50 -12.48 0.29
N THR A 247 -8.05 -11.70 1.22
CA THR A 247 -8.73 -10.44 0.90
C THR A 247 -7.79 -9.43 0.27
N ALA A 248 -6.56 -9.28 0.79
CA ALA A 248 -5.55 -8.39 0.22
C ALA A 248 -5.16 -8.80 -1.22
N ILE A 249 -4.96 -10.10 -1.48
CA ILE A 249 -4.68 -10.66 -2.82
C ILE A 249 -5.82 -10.39 -3.80
N ALA A 250 -7.07 -10.59 -3.37
CA ALA A 250 -8.24 -10.34 -4.21
C ALA A 250 -8.45 -8.84 -4.47
N ASN A 251 -8.22 -7.98 -3.47
CA ASN A 251 -8.42 -6.54 -3.58
C ASN A 251 -7.30 -5.85 -4.34
N ALA A 252 -6.06 -6.34 -4.27
CA ALA A 252 -4.94 -5.75 -5.01
C ALA A 252 -5.19 -5.73 -6.52
N ALA A 253 -5.79 -6.81 -7.05
CA ALA A 253 -6.26 -6.90 -8.44
C ALA A 253 -7.39 -5.91 -8.79
N LYS A 254 -8.00 -5.28 -7.79
CA LYS A 254 -9.02 -4.24 -7.95
C LYS A 254 -8.48 -2.83 -7.66
N GLY A 255 -7.17 -2.69 -7.44
CA GLY A 255 -6.54 -1.43 -7.09
C GLY A 255 -6.78 -1.00 -5.63
N ILE A 256 -7.17 -1.93 -4.76
CA ILE A 256 -7.51 -1.64 -3.35
C ILE A 256 -6.57 -2.43 -2.43
N PHE A 257 -6.04 -1.81 -1.38
CA PHE A 257 -5.21 -2.52 -0.40
C PHE A 257 -5.45 -2.05 1.05
N PRO A 258 -5.41 -2.97 2.03
CA PRO A 258 -5.64 -2.67 3.44
C PRO A 258 -4.46 -2.00 4.16
#